data_AF-A0A970X1M0-F1
#
_entry.id   AF-A0A970X1M0-F1
#
_cell.length_a   1.000
_cell.length_b   1.000
_cell.length_c   1.000
_cell.angle_alpha   90.00
_cell.angle_beta   90.00
_cell.angle_gamma   90.00
#
_symmetry.space_group_name_H-M   'P 1'
#
loop_
_entity.id
_entity.type
_entity.pdbx_description
1 polymer ?
#
loop_
_entity_poly.entity_id
_entity_poly.type
_entity_poly.pdbx_seq_one_letter_code
_entity_poly.pdbx_strand_id
1 'polypeptide(L)'
;MQLNEHFLGLHGSYLFSEIARRVNLFLEMEPDAQLIRMGIGDVTRPLAPAIVEAMHCAVDEMGQSETFRGYGPEKGYRFLREQIIKHDFLARGISLSP
;
A
#
# COMPACT_ATOMS: atom_id res chain seq x y z
N MET A 1 -8.45 16.23 -29.05
CA MET A 1 -7.93 15.21 -28.11
C MET A 1 -7.78 13.92 -28.89
N GLN A 2 -6.59 13.34 -28.94
CA GLN A 2 -6.31 12.10 -29.68
C GLN A 2 -6.14 10.96 -28.67
N LEU A 3 -6.73 9.79 -28.94
CA LEU A 3 -6.59 8.62 -28.09
C LEU A 3 -5.16 8.08 -28.20
N ASN A 4 -4.57 7.71 -27.06
CA ASN A 4 -3.32 6.95 -27.06
C ASN A 4 -3.61 5.50 -27.49
N GLU A 5 -3.16 5.13 -28.68
CA GLU A 5 -3.41 3.81 -29.30
C GLU A 5 -2.83 2.65 -28.48
N HIS A 6 -1.86 2.87 -27.60
CA HIS A 6 -1.32 1.84 -26.71
C HIS A 6 -2.37 1.26 -25.75
N PHE A 7 -3.44 2.01 -25.43
CA PHE A 7 -4.54 1.49 -24.61
C PHE A 7 -5.30 0.35 -25.31
N LEU A 8 -5.31 0.31 -26.65
CA LEU A 8 -5.98 -0.74 -27.42
C LEU A 8 -5.25 -2.09 -27.33
N GLY A 9 -3.96 -2.09 -26.96
CA GLY A 9 -3.18 -3.30 -26.75
C GLY A 9 -3.35 -3.93 -25.36
N LEU A 10 -3.95 -3.22 -24.41
CA LEU A 10 -4.17 -3.74 -23.06
C LEU A 10 -5.22 -4.85 -23.10
N HIS A 11 -4.86 -6.05 -22.64
CA HIS A 11 -5.78 -7.16 -22.57
C HIS A 11 -6.87 -6.88 -21.52
N GLY A 12 -8.11 -7.19 -21.88
CA GLY A 12 -9.29 -6.85 -21.10
C GLY A 12 -9.32 -7.54 -19.74
N SER A 13 -9.27 -6.71 -18.70
CA SER A 13 -9.39 -7.01 -17.27
C SER A 13 -8.12 -7.46 -16.54
N TYR A 14 -7.84 -6.71 -15.47
CA TYR A 14 -6.91 -7.11 -14.43
C TYR A 14 -7.49 -8.32 -13.69
N LEU A 15 -6.69 -9.37 -13.52
CA LEU A 15 -7.09 -10.67 -12.96
C LEU A 15 -7.96 -10.54 -11.71
N PHE A 16 -7.58 -9.65 -10.80
CA PHE A 16 -8.28 -9.46 -9.53
C PHE A 16 -9.63 -8.77 -9.68
N SER A 17 -9.79 -7.88 -10.68
CA SER A 17 -11.08 -7.27 -11.00
C SER A 17 -12.07 -8.30 -11.52
N GLU A 18 -11.61 -9.26 -12.33
CA GLU A 18 -12.46 -10.34 -12.85
C GLU A 18 -12.85 -11.35 -11.76
N ILE A 19 -11.93 -11.67 -10.84
CA ILE A 19 -12.23 -12.50 -9.67
C ILE A 19 -13.31 -11.84 -8.80
N ALA A 20 -13.17 -10.53 -8.50
CA ALA A 20 -14.17 -9.80 -7.72
C ALA A 20 -15.54 -9.79 -8.41
N ARG A 21 -15.58 -9.59 -9.74
CA ARG A 21 -16.82 -9.64 -10.53
C ARG A 21 -17.52 -10.99 -10.41
N ARG A 22 -16.78 -12.09 -10.57
CA ARG A 22 -17.36 -13.45 -10.48
C ARG A 22 -17.83 -13.80 -9.07
N VAL A 23 -17.07 -13.39 -8.04
CA VAL A 23 -17.46 -13.57 -6.64
C VAL A 23 -18.77 -12.85 -6.34
N ASN A 24 -18.93 -11.61 -6.81
CA ASN A 24 -20.16 -10.86 -6.59
C ASN A 24 -21.36 -11.49 -7.31
N LEU A 25 -21.20 -11.89 -8.57
CA LEU A 25 -22.26 -12.59 -9.31
C LEU A 25 -22.67 -13.90 -8.62
N PHE A 26 -21.72 -14.65 -8.08
CA PHE A 26 -22.02 -15.86 -7.32
C PHE A 26 -22.85 -15.58 -6.07
N LEU A 27 -22.48 -14.53 -5.30
CA LEU A 27 -23.21 -14.13 -4.08
C LEU A 27 -24.61 -13.58 -4.39
N GLU A 28 -24.81 -12.93 -5.54
CA GLU A 28 -26.12 -12.49 -6.01
C GLU A 28 -27.03 -13.68 -6.38
N MET A 29 -26.46 -14.72 -6.99
CA MET A 29 -27.18 -15.92 -7.40
C MET A 29 -27.48 -16.86 -6.23
N GLU A 30 -26.61 -16.91 -5.22
CA GLU A 30 -26.72 -17.79 -4.06
C GLU A 30 -26.60 -16.98 -2.74
N PRO A 31 -27.65 -16.24 -2.32
CA PRO A 31 -27.57 -15.32 -1.17
C PRO A 31 -27.26 -15.99 0.17
N ASP A 32 -27.62 -17.28 0.32
CA ASP A 32 -27.38 -18.06 1.53
C ASP A 32 -26.00 -18.74 1.55
N ALA A 33 -25.21 -18.63 0.47
CA ALA A 33 -23.91 -19.26 0.39
C ALA A 33 -22.88 -18.58 1.32
N GLN A 34 -22.29 -19.37 2.22
CA GLN A 34 -21.18 -18.92 3.06
C GLN A 34 -19.85 -19.04 2.31
N LEU A 35 -19.48 -18.00 1.56
CA LEU A 35 -18.25 -17.98 0.78
C LEU A 35 -17.03 -17.61 1.65
N ILE A 36 -16.04 -18.50 1.71
CA ILE A 36 -14.72 -18.23 2.30
C ILE A 36 -13.79 -17.68 1.20
N ARG A 37 -13.34 -16.43 1.36
CA ARG A 37 -12.45 -15.76 0.40
C ARG A 37 -10.99 -16.12 0.65
N MET A 38 -10.42 -16.98 -0.19
CA MET A 38 -8.98 -17.35 -0.19
C MET A 38 -8.23 -16.87 -1.45
N GLY A 39 -8.83 -15.93 -2.20
CA GLY A 39 -8.26 -15.38 -3.43
C GLY A 39 -7.40 -14.15 -3.17
N ILE A 40 -7.92 -12.97 -3.50
CA ILE A 40 -7.27 -11.70 -3.16
C ILE A 40 -7.30 -11.55 -1.63
N GLY A 41 -6.12 -11.52 -1.02
CA GLY A 41 -5.99 -11.27 0.41
C GLY A 41 -6.33 -9.82 0.71
N ASP A 42 -7.32 -9.61 1.57
CA ASP A 42 -7.50 -8.36 2.29
C ASP A 42 -6.99 -8.53 3.73
N VAL A 43 -6.58 -7.44 4.36
CA VAL A 43 -5.99 -7.49 5.71
C VAL A 43 -7.09 -7.68 6.75
N THR A 44 -6.90 -8.64 7.64
CA THR A 44 -7.89 -8.99 8.68
C THR A 44 -7.49 -8.50 10.08
N ARG A 45 -6.30 -7.92 10.22
CA ARG A 45 -5.75 -7.45 11.50
C ARG A 45 -5.48 -5.95 11.48
N PRO A 46 -5.65 -5.25 12.61
CA PRO A 46 -5.33 -3.84 12.71
C PRO A 46 -3.83 -3.60 12.60
N LEU A 47 -3.45 -2.34 12.34
CA LEU A 47 -2.07 -1.89 12.41
C LEU A 47 -1.50 -2.12 13.82
N ALA A 48 -0.20 -2.39 13.89
CA ALA A 48 0.49 -2.53 15.16
C ALA A 48 0.44 -1.21 15.95
N PRO A 49 0.28 -1.23 17.29
CA PRO A 49 0.17 -0.02 18.11
C PRO A 49 1.29 1.00 17.89
N ALA A 50 2.54 0.52 17.74
CA ALA A 50 3.69 1.39 17.47
C ALA A 50 3.57 2.18 16.15
N ILE A 51 2.92 1.61 15.14
CA ILE A 51 2.67 2.31 13.86
C ILE A 51 1.62 3.39 14.07
N VAL A 52 0.53 3.06 14.79
CA VAL A 52 -0.56 4.00 15.08
C VAL A 52 -0.04 5.20 15.87
N GLU A 53 0.75 4.96 16.92
CA GLU A 53 1.36 6.01 17.74
C GLU A 53 2.27 6.92 16.91
N ALA A 54 3.18 6.34 16.11
CA ALA A 54 4.09 7.12 15.26
C ALA A 54 3.34 7.97 14.21
N MET A 55 2.26 7.44 13.64
CA MET A 55 1.42 8.17 12.69
C MET A 55 0.67 9.34 13.36
N HIS A 56 0.17 9.16 14.59
CA HIS A 56 -0.41 10.26 15.35
C HIS A 56 0.61 11.38 15.59
N CYS A 57 1.81 11.04 16.06
CA CYS A 57 2.86 12.04 16.25
C CYS A 57 3.21 12.79 14.96
N ALA A 58 3.28 12.08 13.83
CA ALA A 58 3.57 12.69 12.54
C ALA A 58 2.47 13.67 12.09
N VAL A 59 1.20 13.33 12.33
CA VAL A 59 0.06 14.23 12.03
C VAL A 59 0.07 15.45 12.94
N ASP A 60 0.35 15.27 14.23
CA ASP A 60 0.44 16.38 15.19
C ASP A 60 1.59 17.34 14.84
N GLU A 61 2.76 16.80 14.43
CA GLU A 61 3.90 17.59 13.94
C GLU A 61 3.52 18.43 12.70
N MET A 62 2.73 17.86 11.80
CA MET A 62 2.26 18.56 10.60
C MET A 62 1.14 19.58 10.88
N GLY A 63 0.48 19.49 12.04
CA GLY A 63 -0.54 20.45 12.48
C GLY A 63 0.01 21.76 13.04
N GLN A 64 1.31 21.81 13.37
CA GLN A 64 1.95 23.01 13.93
C GLN A 64 2.75 23.74 12.85
N SER A 65 2.58 25.06 12.77
CA SER A 65 3.23 25.87 11.72
C SER A 65 4.76 25.87 11.84
N GLU A 66 5.27 25.72 13.05
CA GLU A 66 6.69 25.70 13.41
C GLU A 66 7.40 24.42 12.96
N THR A 67 6.68 23.29 12.93
CA THR A 67 7.23 21.96 12.59
C THR A 67 6.71 21.41 11.27
N PHE A 68 5.79 22.11 10.62
CA PHE A 68 5.24 21.72 9.33
C PHE A 68 6.33 21.47 8.29
N ARG A 69 6.19 20.37 7.55
CA ARG A 69 7.11 19.99 6.46
C ARG A 69 6.38 20.10 5.12
N GLY A 70 6.98 20.83 4.17
CA GLY A 70 6.50 20.89 2.80
C GLY A 70 6.84 19.61 2.01
N TYR A 71 7.08 19.74 0.70
CA TYR A 71 7.49 18.61 -0.12
C TYR A 71 8.69 17.86 0.48
N GLY A 72 8.49 16.58 0.73
CA GLY A 72 9.55 15.69 1.13
C GLY A 72 10.54 15.44 -0.01
N PRO A 73 11.74 14.91 0.30
CA PRO A 73 12.69 14.47 -0.72
C PRO A 73 12.08 13.34 -1.56
N GLU A 74 12.28 13.38 -2.88
CA GLU A 74 11.72 12.40 -3.84
C GLU A 74 12.10 10.95 -3.51
N LYS A 75 13.29 10.75 -2.93
CA LYS A 75 13.81 9.43 -2.55
C LYS A 75 13.35 8.98 -1.15
N GLY A 76 12.52 9.77 -0.46
CA GLY A 76 12.08 9.51 0.91
C GLY A 76 13.01 10.08 1.98
N TYR A 77 12.46 10.28 3.18
CA TYR A 77 13.18 10.90 4.29
C TYR A 77 14.38 10.06 4.74
N ARG A 78 15.46 10.77 5.07
CA ARG A 78 16.74 10.16 5.47
C ARG A 78 16.59 9.24 6.68
N PHE A 79 15.81 9.64 7.68
CA PHE A 79 15.63 8.85 8.90
C PHE A 79 15.09 7.44 8.59
N LEU A 80 14.17 7.32 7.61
CA LEU A 80 13.59 6.03 7.24
C LEU A 80 14.59 5.20 6.42
N ARG A 81 15.25 5.82 5.44
CA ARG A 81 16.25 5.15 4.60
C ARG A 81 17.39 4.58 5.43
N GLU A 82 17.89 5.33 6.41
CA GLU A 82 18.94 4.87 7.31
C GLU A 82 18.49 3.68 8.18
N GLN A 83 17.26 3.67 8.70
CA GLN A 83 16.75 2.53 9.46
C GLN A 83 16.60 1.28 8.58
N ILE A 84 16.08 1.42 7.35
CA ILE A 84 15.98 0.29 6.42
C ILE A 84 17.36 -0.29 6.12
N ILE A 85 18.34 0.55 5.78
CA ILE A 85 19.72 0.09 5.51
C ILE A 85 20.29 -0.63 6.73
N LYS A 86 20.12 -0.05 7.93
CA LYS A 86 20.63 -0.64 9.18
C LYS A 86 20.02 -1.99 9.49
N HIS A 87 18.69 -2.10 9.44
CA HIS A 87 17.97 -3.26 9.94
C HIS A 87 17.82 -4.38 8.90
N ASP A 88 17.71 -4.04 7.61
CA ASP A 88 17.42 -5.02 6.57
C ASP A 88 18.67 -5.45 5.78
N PHE A 89 19.69 -4.58 5.68
CA PHE A 89 20.87 -4.80 4.84
C PHE A 89 22.17 -4.94 5.63
N LEU A 90 22.53 -3.97 6.46
CA LEU A 90 23.78 -4.00 7.23
C LEU A 90 23.82 -5.17 8.20
N ALA A 91 22.68 -5.51 8.82
CA ALA A 91 22.54 -6.71 9.65
C ALA A 91 22.84 -8.02 8.89
N ARG A 92 22.79 -8.00 7.56
CA ARG A 92 23.12 -9.11 6.65
C ARG A 92 24.48 -8.95 5.97
N GLY A 93 25.30 -7.98 6.41
CA GLY A 93 26.62 -7.71 5.84
C GLY A 93 26.62 -6.93 4.53
N ILE A 94 25.48 -6.34 4.12
CA ILE A 94 25.36 -5.58 2.88
C ILE A 94 25.47 -4.09 3.20
N SER A 95 26.49 -3.42 2.66
CA SER A 95 26.72 -1.99 2.84
C SER A 95 26.10 -1.18 1.71
N LEU A 96 25.26 -0.20 2.04
CA LEU A 96 24.60 0.72 1.12
C LEU A 96 24.72 2.16 1.64
N SER A 97 24.77 3.13 0.73
CA SER A 97 24.64 4.54 1.09
C SER A 97 23.17 4.96 1.16
N PRO A 98 22.75 5.77 2.14
CA PRO A 98 21.40 6.29 2.26
C PRO A 98 20.91 7.00 1.00
#